data_AF-A0A1V5L4A9-F1
#
_entry.id   AF-A0A1V5L4A9-F1
#
_cell.length_a   1.000
_cell.length_b   1.000
_cell.length_c   1.000
_cell.angle_alpha   90.00
_cell.angle_beta   90.00
_cell.angle_gamma   90.00
#
_symmetry.space_group_name_H-M   'P 1'
#
loop_
_entity.id
_entity.type
_entity.pdbx_description
1 polymer ?
#
loop_
_entity_poly.entity_id
_entity_poly.type
_entity_poly.pdbx_seq_one_letter_code
_entity_poly.pdbx_strand_id
1 'polypeptide(L)'
;MENPPRLFVYGAGEHSKVLLGLYPILWQWIVAFLDGRRSEPFLGKPCLHPDAVDFGVDATVLYSSREYQEEMYKRMIFKGVNHVRIYSGES
;
A
#
# COMPACT_ATOMS: atom_id res chain seq x y z
N MET A 1 1.40 2.70 -24.98
CA MET A 1 1.03 3.45 -23.76
C MET A 1 1.28 2.53 -22.59
N GLU A 2 2.15 2.90 -21.66
CA GLU A 2 2.29 2.16 -20.41
C GLU A 2 1.01 2.34 -19.59
N ASN A 3 0.47 1.25 -19.05
CA ASN A 3 -0.66 1.34 -18.13
C ASN A 3 -0.20 2.06 -16.85
N PRO A 4 -1.03 2.94 -16.26
CA PRO A 4 -0.68 3.57 -15.00
C PRO A 4 -0.45 2.50 -13.92
N PRO A 5 0.52 2.70 -13.02
CA PRO A 5 0.87 1.70 -12.01
C PRO A 5 -0.33 1.38 -11.12
N ARG A 6 -0.59 0.09 -10.88
CA ARG A 6 -1.64 -0.38 -9.97
C ARG A 6 -1.12 -0.35 -8.54
N LEU A 7 -1.25 0.80 -7.88
CA LEU A 7 -0.69 1.04 -6.56
C LEU A 7 -1.66 0.61 -5.45
N PHE A 8 -1.14 -0.14 -4.50
CA PHE A 8 -1.76 -0.46 -3.22
C PHE A 8 -0.94 0.17 -2.10
N VAL A 9 -1.59 0.79 -1.13
CA VAL A 9 -0.91 1.35 0.06
C VAL A 9 -1.22 0.49 1.26
N TYR A 10 -0.21 -0.18 1.81
CA TYR A 10 -0.34 -1.03 2.98
C TYR A 10 -0.14 -0.22 4.26
N GLY A 11 -1.26 -0.01 4.96
CA GLY A 11 -1.42 0.77 6.18
C GLY A 11 -2.48 1.86 5.98
N ALA A 12 -3.67 1.74 6.57
CA ALA A 12 -4.73 2.76 6.48
C ALA A 12 -4.73 3.67 7.72
N GLY A 13 -3.64 4.43 7.90
CA GLY A 13 -3.42 5.28 9.07
C GLY A 13 -2.83 6.65 8.75
N GLU A 14 -2.37 7.36 9.79
CA GLU A 14 -1.86 8.74 9.69
C GLU A 14 -0.70 8.88 8.70
N HIS A 15 0.23 7.92 8.64
CA HIS A 15 1.34 7.98 7.69
C HIS A 15 0.88 8.00 6.23
N SER A 16 -0.19 7.27 5.90
CA SER A 16 -0.78 7.29 4.56
C SER A 16 -1.45 8.63 4.25
N LYS A 17 -2.08 9.28 5.24
CA LYS A 17 -2.62 10.64 5.08
C LYS A 17 -1.51 11.64 4.80
N VAL A 18 -0.44 11.60 5.60
CA VAL A 18 0.73 12.48 5.43
C VAL A 18 1.39 12.24 4.07
N LEU A 19 1.61 10.98 3.68
CA LEU A 19 2.16 10.61 2.38
C LEU A 19 1.35 11.22 1.23
N LEU A 20 0.02 11.15 1.30
CA LEU A 20 -0.86 11.69 0.26
C LEU A 20 -0.99 13.21 0.30
N GLY A 21 -0.81 13.83 1.47
CA GLY A 21 -0.66 15.28 1.57
C GLY A 21 0.61 15.79 0.90
N LEU A 22 1.71 15.04 1.00
CA LEU A 22 3.00 15.37 0.38
C LEU A 22 3.03 15.05 -1.11
N TYR A 23 2.43 13.94 -1.52
CA TYR A 23 2.41 13.47 -2.92
C TYR A 23 1.00 13.16 -3.41
N PRO A 24 0.16 14.19 -3.66
CA PRO A 24 -1.23 13.99 -4.10
C PRO A 24 -1.36 13.22 -5.41
N ILE A 25 -0.35 13.30 -6.28
CA ILE A 25 -0.32 12.60 -7.58
C ILE A 25 -0.46 11.08 -7.44
N LEU A 26 -0.05 10.50 -6.30
CA LEU A 26 -0.18 9.06 -6.04
C LEU A 26 -1.66 8.63 -5.99
N TRP A 27 -2.57 9.53 -5.62
CA TRP A 27 -3.99 9.23 -5.46
C TRP A 27 -4.63 8.60 -6.71
N GLN A 28 -4.25 9.08 -7.90
CA GLN A 28 -4.80 8.61 -9.16
C GLN A 28 -4.38 7.17 -9.49
N TRP A 29 -3.27 6.70 -8.91
CA TRP A 29 -2.72 5.37 -9.10
C TRP A 29 -3.19 4.39 -8.02
N ILE A 30 -3.70 4.89 -6.90
CA ILE A 30 -4.16 4.05 -5.78
C ILE A 30 -5.45 3.33 -6.18
N VAL A 31 -5.35 2.01 -6.24
CA VAL A 31 -6.47 1.08 -6.43
C VAL A 31 -7.19 0.88 -5.11
N ALA A 32 -6.45 0.55 -4.05
CA ALA A 32 -6.98 0.32 -2.71
C ALA A 32 -5.92 0.52 -1.62
N PHE A 33 -6.39 0.71 -0.39
CA PHE A 33 -5.56 0.54 0.81
C PHE A 33 -5.62 -0.92 1.26
N LEU A 34 -4.53 -1.38 1.90
CA LEU A 34 -4.49 -2.68 2.57
C LEU A 34 -4.37 -2.45 4.07
N ASP A 35 -5.23 -3.09 4.85
CA ASP A 35 -5.15 -3.05 6.30
C ASP A 35 -5.77 -4.32 6.89
N GLY A 36 -5.05 -4.98 7.80
CA GLY A 36 -5.54 -6.19 8.47
C GLY A 36 -6.57 -5.93 9.56
N ARG A 37 -6.69 -4.69 10.03
CA ARG A 37 -7.51 -4.30 11.18
C ARG A 37 -8.74 -3.47 10.80
N ARG A 38 -8.83 -3.02 9.55
CA ARG A 38 -9.89 -2.13 9.06
C ARG A 38 -10.64 -2.78 7.90
N SER A 39 -11.97 -2.72 7.96
CA SER A 39 -12.89 -3.21 6.91
C SER A 39 -13.61 -2.08 6.15
N GLU A 40 -13.58 -0.85 6.67
CA GLU A 40 -14.23 0.30 6.05
C GLU A 40 -13.31 1.04 5.06
N PRO A 41 -13.86 1.67 4.02
CA PRO A 41 -13.11 2.53 3.10
C PRO A 41 -12.21 3.55 3.82
N PHE A 42 -11.06 3.85 3.23
CA PHE A 42 -10.12 4.83 3.74
C PHE A 42 -9.89 5.92 2.69
N LEU A 43 -10.12 7.17 3.08
CA LEU A 43 -10.04 8.35 2.19
C LEU A 43 -10.94 8.25 0.94
N GLY A 44 -11.99 7.42 0.97
CA GLY A 44 -12.89 7.20 -0.18
C GLY A 44 -12.42 6.11 -1.16
N LYS A 45 -11.33 5.39 -0.86
CA LYS A 45 -10.93 4.18 -1.61
C LYS A 45 -11.23 2.93 -0.79
N PRO A 46 -11.41 1.76 -1.44
CA PRO A 46 -11.54 0.49 -0.74
C PRO A 46 -10.36 0.28 0.22
N CYS A 47 -10.65 -0.28 1.39
CA CYS A 47 -9.64 -0.78 2.31
C CYS A 47 -9.85 -2.30 2.41
N LEU A 48 -8.89 -3.06 1.92
CA LEU A 48 -9.01 -4.50 1.77
C LEU A 48 -8.11 -5.21 2.77
N HIS A 49 -8.54 -6.38 3.23
CA HIS A 49 -7.65 -7.24 3.98
C HIS A 49 -6.53 -7.75 3.06
N PRO A 50 -5.25 -7.62 3.43
CA PRO A 50 -4.10 -7.93 2.56
C PRO A 50 -4.11 -9.38 2.03
N ASP A 51 -4.66 -10.31 2.79
CA ASP A 51 -4.70 -11.73 2.41
C ASP A 51 -5.85 -12.08 1.44
N ALA A 52 -6.84 -11.19 1.30
CA ALA A 52 -8.01 -11.39 0.44
C ALA A 52 -7.81 -10.82 -0.97
N VAL A 53 -6.69 -10.13 -1.23
CA VAL A 53 -6.44 -9.47 -2.51
C VAL A 53 -5.74 -10.43 -3.47
N ASP A 54 -6.35 -10.63 -4.63
CA ASP A 54 -5.65 -11.11 -5.82
C ASP A 54 -5.07 -9.89 -6.54
N PHE A 55 -3.74 -9.75 -6.47
CA PHE A 55 -3.04 -8.58 -6.97
C PHE A 55 -2.97 -8.57 -8.51
N GLY A 56 -3.04 -9.73 -9.16
CA GLY A 56 -2.75 -9.87 -10.59
C GLY A 56 -1.35 -9.37 -10.97
N VAL A 57 -1.12 -9.15 -12.26
CA VAL A 57 0.18 -8.68 -12.77
C VAL A 57 0.40 -7.18 -12.51
N ASP A 58 1.66 -6.79 -12.37
CA ASP A 58 2.15 -5.40 -12.27
C ASP A 58 1.58 -4.59 -11.09
N ALA A 59 1.14 -5.26 -10.02
CA ALA A 59 0.72 -4.60 -8.79
C ALA A 59 1.94 -4.10 -8.00
N THR A 60 1.84 -2.89 -7.46
CA THR A 60 2.86 -2.29 -6.59
C THR A 60 2.27 -2.10 -5.20
N VAL A 61 2.98 -2.53 -4.17
CA VAL A 61 2.62 -2.32 -2.76
C VAL A 61 3.61 -1.35 -2.12
N LEU A 62 3.09 -0.20 -1.69
CA LEU A 62 3.81 0.79 -0.88
C LEU A 62 3.51 0.56 0.60
N TYR A 63 4.56 0.40 1.40
CA TYR A 63 4.43 0.17 2.84
C TYR A 63 4.52 1.49 3.59
N SER A 64 3.41 1.97 4.16
CA SER A 64 3.36 3.29 4.78
C SER A 64 3.56 3.30 6.29
N SER A 65 3.55 2.14 6.96
CA SER A 65 3.81 2.07 8.40
C SER A 65 5.28 1.76 8.67
N ARG A 66 5.99 2.66 9.36
CA ARG A 66 7.40 2.43 9.77
C ARG A 66 7.51 1.23 10.71
N GLU A 67 6.66 1.21 11.74
CA GLU A 67 6.67 0.19 12.81
C GLU A 67 6.36 -1.21 12.28
N TYR A 68 5.46 -1.31 11.30
CA TYR A 68 4.99 -2.58 10.77
C TYR A 68 5.55 -2.93 9.39
N GLN A 69 6.41 -2.10 8.80
CA GLN A 69 6.89 -2.28 7.42
C GLN A 69 7.46 -3.68 7.20
N GLU A 70 8.26 -4.17 8.15
CA GLU A 70 8.93 -5.47 8.02
C GLU A 70 7.93 -6.63 8.06
N GLU A 71 6.94 -6.59 8.94
CA GLU A 71 5.87 -7.58 9.00
C GLU A 71 5.01 -7.56 7.73
N MET A 72 4.61 -6.35 7.30
CA MET A 72 3.83 -6.14 6.08
C MET A 72 4.58 -6.64 4.84
N TYR A 73 5.88 -6.37 4.75
CA TYR A 73 6.74 -6.83 3.67
C TYR A 73 6.82 -8.35 3.62
N LYS A 74 7.10 -9.00 4.77
CA LYS A 74 7.14 -10.47 4.87
C LYS A 74 5.83 -11.12 4.44
N ARG A 75 4.68 -10.51 4.75
CA ARG A 75 3.37 -11.01 4.30
C ARG A 75 3.21 -10.96 2.78
N MET A 76 3.82 -9.98 2.12
CA MET A 76 3.62 -9.71 0.70
C MET A 76 4.71 -10.32 -0.20
N ILE A 77 5.85 -10.77 0.34
CA ILE A 77 7.01 -11.21 -0.45
C ILE A 77 6.70 -12.37 -1.40
N PHE A 78 5.73 -13.21 -1.06
CA PHE A 78 5.29 -14.35 -1.88
C PHE A 78 4.09 -14.03 -2.80
N LYS A 79 3.60 -12.79 -2.79
CA LYS A 79 2.40 -12.37 -3.56
C LYS A 79 2.73 -11.87 -4.97
N GLY A 80 4.01 -11.88 -5.38
CA GLY A 80 4.42 -11.50 -6.74
C GLY A 80 4.20 -10.02 -7.06
N VAL A 81 4.25 -9.15 -6.06
CA VAL A 81 4.04 -7.70 -6.19
C VAL A 81 5.37 -6.96 -6.26
N ASN A 82 5.38 -5.78 -6.86
CA ASN A 82 6.50 -4.84 -6.73
C ASN A 82 6.47 -4.19 -5.34
N HIS A 83 7.62 -4.11 -4.68
CA HIS A 83 7.72 -3.66 -3.29
C HIS A 83 8.31 -2.25 -3.20
N VAL A 84 7.58 -1.32 -2.57
CA VAL A 84 8.07 0.04 -2.27
C VAL A 84 8.12 0.24 -0.76
N ARG A 85 9.31 0.05 -0.19
CA ARG A 85 9.60 0.31 1.24
C ARG A 85 10.08 1.74 1.39
N ILE A 86 9.29 2.60 2.02
CA ILE A 86 9.64 4.03 2.17
C ILE A 86 10.54 4.28 3.40
N TYR A 87 10.65 3.31 4.30
CA TYR A 87 11.55 3.37 5.44
C TYR A 87 12.69 2.39 5.23
N SER A 88 13.73 2.79 4.50
CA SER A 88 14.97 2.02 4.35
C SER A 88 16.16 2.88 4.75
N GLY A 89 16.84 2.51 5.83
CA GLY A 89 17.97 3.25 6.39
C GLY A 89 17.82 3.45 7.89
N GLU A 90 18.78 2.88 8.62
CA GLU A 90 19.13 3.01 10.05
C GLU A 90 18.00 3.26 11.08
N SER A 91 17.85 2.25 11.96
CA SER A 91 17.22 2.36 13.27
C SER A 91 18.00 3.29 14.18
#